data_AF-A0A1T1HSY5-F1
#
_entry.id   AF-A0A1T1HSY5-F1
#
_cell.length_a   1.000
_cell.length_b   1.000
_cell.length_c   1.000
_cell.angle_alpha   90.00
_cell.angle_beta   90.00
_cell.angle_gamma   90.00
#
_symmetry.space_group_name_H-M   'P 1'
#
loop_
_entity.id
_entity.type
_entity.pdbx_description
1 polymer ?
#
loop_
_entity_poly.entity_id
_entity_poly.type
_entity_poly.pdbx_seq_one_letter_code
_entity_poly.pdbx_strand_id
1 'polypeptide(L)'
;MSEPRSSGRPGRNSGTTVAHPRLKWLAFALLCGLPLFGSLSLWQQGVSLLPLVGYGVVSGLTFALYGYDKRQARNNGRRTPEKVLHALELAGGWPGALLAQQVFRHKTRKVSYQALFWLIVAVHQVFWIDRLFLDAGLSNLL
;
A
#
# COMPACT_ATOMS: atom_id res chain seq x y z
N MET A 1 -5.01 -62.56 -20.73
CA MET A 1 -4.11 -62.30 -19.59
C MET A 1 -3.96 -60.79 -19.50
N SER A 2 -4.79 -60.13 -18.71
CA SER A 2 -4.91 -58.67 -18.64
C SER A 2 -4.61 -58.24 -17.21
N GLU A 3 -3.45 -57.64 -16.96
CA GLU A 3 -3.17 -56.99 -15.68
C GLU A 3 -3.45 -55.48 -15.75
N PRO A 4 -4.09 -54.90 -14.72
CA PRO A 4 -4.34 -53.47 -14.63
C PRO A 4 -3.16 -52.76 -13.96
N ARG A 5 -2.58 -51.75 -14.61
CA ARG A 5 -1.63 -50.84 -13.95
C ARG A 5 -2.33 -49.57 -13.48
N SER A 6 -2.76 -49.60 -12.21
CA SER A 6 -3.16 -48.44 -11.43
C SER A 6 -1.94 -47.55 -11.18
N SER A 7 -1.78 -46.49 -11.97
CA SER A 7 -0.80 -45.43 -11.70
C SER A 7 -1.34 -44.48 -10.62
N GLY A 8 -1.21 -44.89 -9.37
CA GLY A 8 -1.37 -43.99 -8.22
C GLY A 8 -0.29 -42.90 -8.27
N ARG A 9 -0.64 -41.71 -8.75
CA ARG A 9 0.22 -40.53 -8.58
C ARG A 9 0.21 -40.16 -7.09
N PRO A 10 1.37 -40.08 -6.41
CA PRO A 10 1.42 -39.62 -5.04
C PRO A 10 0.94 -38.17 -4.99
N GLY A 11 -0.03 -37.91 -4.11
CA GLY A 11 -0.54 -36.59 -3.81
C GLY A 11 0.62 -35.64 -3.53
N ARG A 12 0.75 -34.61 -4.37
CA ARG A 12 1.69 -33.54 -4.14
C ARG A 12 1.19 -32.76 -2.92
N ASN A 13 1.72 -33.11 -1.75
CA ASN A 13 1.60 -32.31 -0.54
C ASN A 13 2.37 -31.01 -0.74
N SER A 14 1.79 -30.08 -1.50
CA SER A 14 2.17 -28.68 -1.44
C SER A 14 1.67 -28.14 -0.12
N GLY A 15 2.49 -28.33 0.93
CA GLY A 15 2.47 -27.57 2.17
C GLY A 15 2.80 -26.10 1.91
N THR A 16 2.06 -25.46 1.02
CA THR A 16 1.91 -24.02 1.00
C THR A 16 0.79 -23.72 1.97
N THR A 17 1.09 -23.05 3.09
CA THR A 17 0.29 -21.96 3.68
C THR A 17 0.61 -21.82 5.17
N VAL A 18 1.47 -20.87 5.51
CA VAL A 18 1.09 -19.86 6.51
C VAL A 18 1.57 -18.51 5.99
N ALA A 19 0.80 -17.90 5.08
CA ALA A 19 0.98 -16.50 4.77
C ALA A 19 0.54 -15.70 6.00
N HIS A 20 1.44 -15.41 6.95
CA HIS A 20 1.11 -14.74 8.23
C HIS A 20 0.39 -13.41 7.97
N PRO A 21 -0.96 -13.36 8.10
CA PRO A 21 -1.71 -12.15 7.77
C PRO A 21 -1.36 -11.02 8.76
N ARG A 22 -1.02 -11.38 9.99
CA ARG A 22 -0.55 -10.48 11.05
C ARG A 22 0.70 -9.70 10.62
N LEU A 23 1.68 -10.35 10.00
CA LEU A 23 2.92 -9.69 9.60
C LEU A 23 2.66 -8.61 8.54
N LYS A 24 1.72 -8.84 7.61
CA LYS A 24 1.35 -7.86 6.59
C LYS A 24 0.67 -6.63 7.20
N TRP A 25 -0.20 -6.84 8.18
CA TRP A 25 -0.85 -5.75 8.90
C TRP A 25 0.14 -4.99 9.80
N LEU A 26 1.11 -5.67 10.41
CA LEU A 26 2.19 -5.03 11.15
C LEU A 26 3.07 -4.16 10.24
N ALA A 27 3.47 -4.67 9.07
CA ALA A 27 4.21 -3.88 8.09
C ALA A 27 3.40 -2.68 7.60
N PHE A 28 2.10 -2.85 7.35
CA PHE A 28 1.19 -1.75 7.01
C PHE A 28 1.14 -0.69 8.11
N ALA A 29 0.95 -1.11 9.36
CA ALA A 29 0.91 -0.21 10.51
C ALA A 29 2.24 0.54 10.68
N LEU A 30 3.37 -0.14 10.51
CA LEU A 30 4.69 0.47 10.58
C LEU A 30 4.88 1.54 9.48
N LEU A 31 4.54 1.21 8.23
CA LEU A 31 4.66 2.14 7.10
C LEU A 31 3.76 3.38 7.28
N CYS A 32 2.56 3.21 7.81
CA CYS A 32 1.63 4.32 8.04
C CYS A 32 1.99 5.13 9.29
N GLY A 33 2.62 4.49 10.28
CA GLY A 33 2.97 5.08 11.56
C GLY A 33 3.87 6.31 11.43
N LEU A 34 4.88 6.24 10.55
CA LEU A 34 5.82 7.34 10.37
C LEU A 34 5.16 8.62 9.78
N PRO A 35 4.47 8.58 8.63
CA PRO A 35 3.70 9.73 8.13
C PRO A 35 2.65 10.24 9.10
N LEU A 36 1.97 9.34 9.81
CA LEU A 36 0.93 9.70 10.77
C LEU A 36 1.55 10.45 11.96
N PHE A 37 2.64 9.92 12.53
CA PHE A 37 3.36 10.54 13.62
C PHE A 37 3.92 11.91 13.22
N GLY A 38 4.56 11.99 12.05
CA GLY A 38 5.07 13.27 11.53
C GLY A 38 3.97 14.28 11.24
N SER A 39 2.81 13.84 10.73
CA SER A 39 1.67 14.75 10.53
C SER A 39 1.07 15.22 11.85
N LEU A 40 1.04 14.34 12.86
CA LEU A 40 0.52 14.64 14.19
C LEU A 40 1.44 15.59 14.95
N SER A 41 2.76 15.43 14.85
CA SER A 41 3.72 16.30 15.52
C SER A 41 3.60 17.75 15.01
N LEU A 42 3.43 17.93 13.69
CA LEU A 42 3.22 19.25 13.10
C LEU A 42 1.93 19.92 13.55
N TRP A 43 0.88 19.14 13.76
CA TRP A 43 -0.37 19.65 14.29
C TRP A 43 -0.21 20.08 15.75
N GLN A 44 0.44 19.26 16.58
CA GLN A 44 0.69 19.57 17.99
C GLN A 44 1.58 20.80 18.18
N GLN A 45 2.53 21.02 17.26
CA GLN A 45 3.39 22.21 17.23
C GLN A 45 2.69 23.45 16.65
N GLY A 46 1.42 23.32 16.21
CA GLY A 46 0.66 24.42 15.62
C GLY A 46 1.11 24.84 14.21
N VAL A 47 2.01 24.08 13.58
CA VAL A 47 2.60 24.43 12.28
C VAL A 47 1.61 24.21 11.15
N SER A 48 1.05 23.00 11.03
CA SER A 48 0.11 22.69 9.95
C SER A 48 -0.71 21.43 10.21
N LEU A 49 -2.02 21.50 9.93
CA LEU A 49 -2.95 20.37 9.95
C LEU A 49 -3.08 19.69 8.56
N LEU A 50 -2.63 20.38 7.51
CA LEU A 50 -2.84 19.99 6.11
C LEU A 50 -2.36 18.57 5.77
N PRO A 51 -1.16 18.10 6.21
CA PRO A 51 -0.72 16.75 5.89
C PRO A 51 -1.63 15.68 6.48
N LEU A 52 -2.08 15.86 7.73
CA LEU A 52 -2.94 14.89 8.41
C LEU A 52 -4.28 14.70 7.68
N VAL A 53 -4.93 15.81 7.35
CA VAL A 53 -6.20 15.80 6.61
C VAL A 53 -5.98 15.30 5.18
N GLY A 54 -4.92 15.74 4.52
CA GLY A 54 -4.56 15.34 3.15
C GLY A 54 -4.38 13.83 3.04
N TYR A 55 -3.58 13.22 3.92
CA TYR A 55 -3.41 11.76 3.96
C TYR A 55 -4.73 11.02 4.17
N GLY A 56 -5.58 11.50 5.08
CA GLY A 56 -6.89 10.89 5.35
C GLY A 56 -7.82 10.94 4.13
N VAL A 57 -8.01 12.13 3.56
CA VAL A 57 -8.92 12.35 2.42
C VAL A 57 -8.42 11.63 1.17
N VAL A 58 -7.15 11.83 0.80
CA VAL A 58 -6.59 11.25 -0.43
C VAL A 58 -6.52 9.72 -0.32
N SER A 59 -6.22 9.15 0.87
CA SER A 59 -6.29 7.70 1.08
C SER A 59 -7.71 7.16 0.88
N GLY A 60 -8.73 7.83 1.44
CA GLY A 60 -10.13 7.42 1.26
C GLY A 60 -10.56 7.45 -0.21
N LEU A 61 -10.25 8.54 -0.92
CA LEU A 61 -10.52 8.69 -2.35
C LEU A 61 -9.81 7.62 -3.18
N THR A 62 -8.54 7.36 -2.88
CA THR A 62 -7.73 6.36 -3.59
C THR A 62 -8.29 4.95 -3.39
N PHE A 63 -8.70 4.61 -2.16
CA PHE A 63 -9.33 3.33 -1.87
C PHE A 63 -10.64 3.14 -2.66
N ALA A 64 -11.49 4.18 -2.69
CA ALA A 64 -12.74 4.15 -3.45
C ALA A 64 -12.49 3.98 -4.96
N LEU A 65 -11.50 4.68 -5.52
CA LEU A 65 -11.15 4.59 -6.93
C LEU A 65 -10.62 3.21 -7.31
N TYR A 66 -9.83 2.56 -6.44
CA TYR A 66 -9.42 1.17 -6.65
C TYR A 66 -10.61 0.20 -6.64
N GLY A 67 -11.57 0.42 -5.74
CA GLY A 67 -12.81 -0.37 -5.71
C GLY A 67 -13.63 -0.19 -6.98
N TYR A 68 -13.74 1.04 -7.48
CA TYR A 68 -14.37 1.35 -8.76
C TYR A 68 -13.64 0.67 -9.93
N ASP A 69 -12.30 0.76 -10.00
CA ASP A 69 -11.50 0.12 -11.04
C ASP A 69 -11.72 -1.40 -11.09
N LYS A 70 -11.81 -2.05 -9.92
CA LYS A 70 -12.15 -3.48 -9.83
C LYS A 70 -13.54 -3.80 -10.35
N ARG A 71 -14.56 -2.96 -10.07
CA ARG A 71 -15.92 -3.15 -10.59
C ARG A 71 -15.94 -3.01 -12.12
N GLN A 72 -15.27 -1.99 -12.65
CA GLN A 72 -15.16 -1.80 -14.11
C GLN A 72 -14.46 -2.96 -14.80
N ALA A 73 -13.40 -3.53 -14.18
CA ALA A 73 -12.71 -4.70 -14.71
C ALA A 73 -13.58 -5.96 -14.81
N ARG A 74 -14.61 -6.09 -13.96
CA ARG A 74 -15.57 -7.22 -14.00
C ARG A 74 -16.68 -7.00 -15.02
N ASN A 75 -17.08 -5.76 -15.25
CA ASN A 75 -18.22 -5.40 -16.09
C ASN A 75 -17.82 -4.99 -17.52
N ASN A 76 -16.59 -5.32 -17.96
CA ASN A 76 -16.02 -4.89 -19.25
C ASN A 76 -16.09 -3.37 -19.50
N GLY A 77 -16.10 -2.58 -18.43
CA GLY A 77 -16.15 -1.13 -18.52
C GLY A 77 -14.78 -0.48 -18.66
N ARG A 78 -14.75 0.85 -18.68
CA ARG A 78 -13.53 1.62 -18.88
C ARG A 78 -12.63 1.54 -17.65
N ARG A 79 -11.44 0.94 -17.82
CA ARG A 79 -10.42 0.83 -16.76
C ARG A 79 -9.79 2.19 -16.45
N THR A 80 -9.40 2.39 -15.19
CA THR A 80 -8.72 3.60 -14.73
C THR A 80 -7.26 3.56 -15.18
N PRO A 81 -6.74 4.63 -15.83
CA PRO A 81 -5.34 4.70 -16.22
C PRO A 81 -4.41 4.58 -15.01
N GLU A 82 -3.32 3.80 -15.13
CA GLU A 82 -2.36 3.61 -14.02
C GLU A 82 -1.73 4.91 -13.55
N LYS A 83 -1.52 5.87 -14.46
CA LYS A 83 -0.99 7.20 -14.14
C LYS A 83 -1.85 7.96 -13.12
N VAL A 84 -3.17 7.82 -13.20
CA VAL A 84 -4.10 8.49 -12.26
C VAL A 84 -3.99 7.87 -10.87
N LEU A 85 -3.84 6.55 -10.80
CA LEU A 85 -3.67 5.86 -9.52
C LEU A 85 -2.34 6.22 -8.88
N HIS A 86 -1.25 6.22 -9.65
CA HIS A 86 0.07 6.64 -9.15
C HIS A 86 0.11 8.12 -8.75
N ALA A 87 -0.62 8.99 -9.44
CA ALA A 87 -0.73 10.40 -9.04
C ALA A 87 -1.40 10.55 -7.67
N LEU A 88 -2.50 9.81 -7.41
CA LEU A 88 -3.17 9.83 -6.11
C LEU A 88 -2.33 9.17 -5.02
N GLU A 89 -1.64 8.07 -5.34
CA GLU A 89 -0.68 7.44 -4.44
C GLU A 89 0.44 8.43 -4.04
N LEU A 90 0.98 9.17 -5.02
CA LEU A 90 2.01 10.19 -4.82
C LEU A 90 1.49 11.40 -4.04
N ALA A 91 0.21 11.75 -4.16
CA ALA A 91 -0.42 12.82 -3.40
C ALA A 91 -0.74 12.44 -1.93
N GLY A 92 -0.30 11.28 -1.45
CA GLY A 92 -0.54 10.79 -0.08
C GLY A 92 -1.62 9.72 0.03
N GLY A 93 -2.15 9.24 -1.09
CA GLY A 93 -3.17 8.19 -1.14
C GLY A 93 -2.64 6.76 -1.03
N TRP A 94 -1.31 6.58 -0.98
CA TRP A 94 -0.69 5.27 -0.96
C TRP A 94 -1.14 4.35 0.20
N PRO A 95 -1.49 4.83 1.43
CA PRO A 95 -2.04 3.95 2.46
C PRO A 95 -3.39 3.34 2.06
N GLY A 96 -4.26 4.18 1.48
CA GLY A 96 -5.55 3.75 0.94
C GLY A 96 -5.38 2.78 -0.24
N ALA A 97 -4.41 3.03 -1.13
CA ALA A 97 -4.06 2.12 -2.21
C ALA A 97 -3.54 0.77 -1.69
N LEU A 98 -2.64 0.76 -0.71
CA LEU A 98 -2.08 -0.47 -0.13
C LEU A 98 -3.19 -1.32 0.52
N LEU A 99 -4.10 -0.67 1.26
CA LEU A 99 -5.27 -1.32 1.84
C LEU A 99 -6.20 -1.87 0.75
N ALA A 100 -6.47 -1.08 -0.29
CA ALA A 100 -7.30 -1.48 -1.41
C ALA A 100 -6.71 -2.67 -2.18
N GLN A 101 -5.39 -2.70 -2.40
CA GLN A 101 -4.68 -3.82 -3.04
C GLN A 101 -4.86 -5.12 -2.24
N GLN A 102 -4.84 -5.06 -0.91
CA GLN A 102 -5.05 -6.22 -0.05
C GLN A 102 -6.51 -6.69 -0.04
N VAL A 103 -7.47 -5.77 0.13
CA VAL A 103 -8.91 -6.06 0.18
C VAL A 103 -9.43 -6.55 -1.16
N PHE A 104 -9.07 -5.85 -2.24
CA PHE A 104 -9.57 -6.15 -3.58
C PHE A 104 -8.72 -7.20 -4.30
N ARG A 105 -7.50 -7.50 -3.83
CA ARG A 105 -6.54 -8.39 -4.48
C ARG A 105 -6.31 -8.00 -5.95
N HIS A 106 -6.35 -6.70 -6.21
CA HIS A 106 -6.25 -6.09 -7.53
C HIS A 106 -4.93 -5.31 -7.61
N LYS A 107 -4.30 -5.31 -8.78
CA LYS A 107 -2.98 -4.66 -9.05
C LYS A 107 -1.81 -5.10 -8.17
N THR A 108 -1.83 -6.32 -7.63
CA THR A 108 -0.74 -6.89 -6.81
C THR A 108 0.31 -7.69 -7.60
N ARG A 109 -0.01 -8.13 -8.83
CA ARG A 109 0.85 -9.03 -9.62
C ARG A 109 1.74 -8.34 -10.67
N LYS A 110 1.36 -7.14 -11.11
CA LYS A 110 2.08 -6.43 -12.19
C LYS A 110 3.32 -5.77 -11.60
N VAL A 111 4.50 -6.30 -11.93
CA VAL A 111 5.79 -5.85 -11.37
C VAL A 111 6.04 -4.37 -11.61
N SER A 112 5.80 -3.88 -12.83
CA SER A 112 6.01 -2.45 -13.14
C SER A 112 5.11 -1.52 -12.33
N TYR A 113 3.87 -1.92 -12.06
CA TYR A 113 2.96 -1.17 -11.19
C TYR A 113 3.47 -1.15 -9.76
N GLN A 114 3.85 -2.31 -9.23
CA GLN A 114 4.34 -2.46 -7.87
C GLN A 114 5.67 -1.72 -7.65
N ALA A 115 6.58 -1.73 -8.63
CA ALA A 115 7.84 -1.01 -8.56
C ALA A 115 7.61 0.51 -8.38
N LEU A 116 6.75 1.11 -9.21
CA LEU A 116 6.43 2.53 -9.09
C LEU A 116 5.65 2.85 -7.80
N PHE A 117 4.72 1.98 -7.42
CA PHE A 117 4.02 2.09 -6.14
C PHE A 117 4.99 2.10 -4.95
N TRP A 118 5.93 1.15 -4.87
CA TRP A 118 6.91 1.10 -3.78
C TRP A 118 7.91 2.25 -3.81
N LEU A 119 8.26 2.75 -4.99
CA LEU A 119 9.04 3.99 -5.11
C LEU A 119 8.30 5.17 -4.48
N ILE A 120 7.00 5.32 -4.75
CA ILE A 120 6.17 6.36 -4.15
C ILE A 120 6.13 6.24 -2.62
N VAL A 121 5.94 5.02 -2.10
CA VAL A 121 5.98 4.78 -0.65
C VAL A 121 7.34 5.19 -0.09
N ALA A 122 8.44 4.77 -0.71
CA ALA A 122 9.80 5.09 -0.28
C ALA A 122 10.05 6.61 -0.25
N VAL A 123 9.61 7.35 -1.28
CA VAL A 123 9.72 8.82 -1.32
C VAL A 123 9.03 9.46 -0.11
N HIS A 124 7.82 9.01 0.25
CA HIS A 124 7.14 9.53 1.43
C HIS A 124 7.84 9.17 2.73
N GLN A 125 8.37 7.94 2.85
CA GLN A 125 9.11 7.53 4.04
C GLN A 125 10.38 8.37 4.20
N VAL A 126 11.16 8.55 3.12
CA VAL A 126 12.37 9.39 3.12
C VAL A 126 12.03 10.82 3.49
N PHE A 127 10.98 11.41 2.90
CA PHE A 127 10.54 12.76 3.24
C PHE A 127 10.20 12.92 4.74
N TRP A 128 9.46 11.98 5.31
CA TRP A 128 9.09 12.05 6.73
C TRP A 128 10.24 11.76 7.68
N ILE A 129 11.16 10.85 7.31
CA ILE A 129 12.41 10.63 8.03
C ILE A 129 13.21 11.93 8.02
N ASP A 130 13.54 12.44 6.83
CA ASP A 130 14.33 13.66 6.66
C ASP A 130 13.77 14.81 7.50
N ARG A 131 12.45 15.05 7.40
CA ARG A 131 11.78 16.07 8.20
C ARG A 131 11.89 15.83 9.70
N LEU A 132 11.63 14.61 10.18
CA LEU A 132 11.67 14.33 11.62
C LEU A 132 13.09 14.39 12.20
N PHE A 133 14.10 14.02 11.43
CA PHE A 133 15.49 13.97 11.90
C PHE A 133 16.25 15.28 11.68
N LEU A 134 16.06 15.98 10.55
CA LEU A 134 16.75 17.26 10.28
C LEU A 134 16.18 18.41 11.10
N ASP A 135 14.86 18.46 11.30
CA ASP A 135 14.21 19.51 12.09
C ASP A 135 14.55 19.34 13.58
N ALA A 136 14.60 18.09 14.07
CA ALA A 136 15.07 17.76 15.41
C ALA A 136 16.58 18.05 15.61
N GLY A 137 17.40 17.91 14.56
CA GLY A 137 18.82 18.24 14.61
C GLY A 137 19.07 19.74 14.71
N LEU A 138 18.30 20.55 13.97
CA LEU A 138 18.40 22.01 14.00
C LEU A 138 17.86 22.60 15.31
N SER A 139 16.75 22.09 15.84
CA SER A 139 16.19 22.55 17.12
C SER A 139 17.08 22.25 18.32
N ASN A 140 17.97 21.26 18.25
CA ASN A 140 18.89 20.92 19.33
C ASN A 140 20.21 21.71 19.29
N LEU A 141 20.47 22.46 18.22
CA LEU A 141 21.70 23.25 18.04
C LEU A 141 21.51 24.76 18.28
N LEU A 142 20.27 25.22 18.48
CA LEU A 142 19.89 26.61 18.79
C LEU A 142 19.30 26.69 20.20
#